data_AF-A0A833QNC2-F1
#
_entry.id   AF-A0A833QNC2-F1
#
_cell.length_a   1.000
_cell.length_b   1.000
_cell.length_c   1.000
_cell.angle_alpha   90.00
_cell.angle_beta   90.00
_cell.angle_gamma   90.00
#
_symmetry.space_group_name_H-M   'P 1'
#
loop_
_entity.id
_entity.type
_entity.pdbx_description
1 polymer ?
#
loop_
_entity_poly.entity_id
_entity_poly.type
_entity_poly.pdbx_seq_one_letter_code
_entity_poly.pdbx_strand_id
1 'polypeptide(L)'
;MDCNHDFNLDFVQDFLNMFFRDIYKPIPLLYNLVLAMLWRHPENVELEKVKVVHYCAAGSKPWRYTGKEANMDREDIKMLVKKWWDIYNDTSLDYKPNSPAVGLEKTPSLLAAALQEAGAIKYVTAPSAA
;
A
#
# COMPACT_ATOMS: atom_id res chain seq x y z
N MET A 1 -27.27 3.61 17.85
CA MET A 1 -26.46 2.39 18.07
C MET A 1 -25.35 2.47 17.06
N ASP A 2 -24.28 3.14 17.46
CA ASP A 2 -23.18 3.54 16.59
C ASP A 2 -22.14 2.43 16.56
N CYS A 3 -21.91 1.87 15.38
CA CYS A 3 -20.79 0.98 15.09
C CYS A 3 -20.06 1.53 13.85
N ASN A 4 -19.59 2.78 13.94
CA ASN A 4 -18.48 3.26 13.12
C ASN A 4 -17.21 3.07 13.95
N HIS A 5 -16.77 1.81 14.05
CA HIS A 5 -15.38 1.56 14.37
C HIS A 5 -14.64 1.72 13.05
N ASP A 6 -14.12 2.94 12.83
CA ASP A 6 -13.00 3.12 11.93
C ASP A 6 -12.00 2.00 12.26
N PHE A 7 -11.74 1.11 11.30
CA PHE A 7 -10.61 0.20 11.38
C PHE A 7 -9.35 1.08 11.36
N ASN A 8 -9.00 1.63 12.52
CA ASN A 8 -7.77 2.37 12.73
C ASN A 8 -6.63 1.41 12.44
N LEU A 9 -5.80 1.73 11.44
CA LEU A 9 -4.57 0.99 11.13
C LEU A 9 -3.67 0.83 12.37
N ASP A 10 -3.75 1.77 13.32
CA ASP A 10 -3.09 1.72 14.61
C ASP A 10 -3.57 0.55 15.48
N PHE A 11 -4.85 0.15 15.40
CA PHE A 11 -5.40 -0.94 16.20
C PHE A 11 -4.78 -2.30 15.85
N VAL A 12 -4.65 -2.61 14.56
CA VAL A 12 -4.05 -3.89 14.13
C VAL A 12 -2.56 -3.90 14.44
N GLN A 13 -1.87 -2.79 14.19
CA GLN A 13 -0.45 -2.66 14.51
C GLN A 13 -0.20 -2.87 16.01
N ASP A 14 -0.97 -2.20 16.87
CA ASP A 14 -0.83 -2.30 18.32
C ASP A 14 -1.22 -3.67 18.87
N PHE A 15 -2.29 -4.27 18.35
CA PHE A 15 -2.68 -5.63 18.72
C PHE A 15 -1.59 -6.64 18.39
N LEU A 16 -1.04 -6.60 17.17
CA LEU A 16 0.03 -7.51 16.76
C LEU A 16 1.31 -7.27 17.58
N ASN A 17 1.64 -6.02 17.89
CA ASN A 17 2.76 -5.68 18.76
C ASN A 17 2.57 -6.27 20.17
N MET A 18 1.37 -6.13 20.75
CA MET A 18 1.04 -6.72 22.05
C MET A 18 1.13 -8.25 22.02
N PHE A 19 0.57 -8.87 20.96
CA PHE A 19 0.50 -10.32 20.81
C PHE A 19 1.88 -10.95 20.59
N PHE A 20 2.74 -10.32 19.78
CA PHE A 20 4.07 -10.81 19.43
C PHE A 20 5.23 -10.16 20.21
N ARG A 21 4.93 -9.45 21.30
CA ARG A 21 5.91 -8.68 22.08
C ARG A 21 7.18 -9.48 22.45
N ASP A 22 7.04 -10.77 22.74
CA ASP A 22 8.12 -11.63 23.25
C ASP A 22 8.98 -12.22 22.13
N ILE A 23 8.54 -12.14 20.87
CA ILE A 23 9.26 -12.66 19.70
C ILE A 23 9.51 -11.59 18.63
N TYR A 24 9.40 -10.32 19.01
CA TYR A 24 9.53 -9.19 18.10
C TYR A 24 10.91 -9.18 17.43
N LYS A 25 10.90 -9.00 16.10
CA LYS A 25 12.10 -8.81 15.29
C LYS A 25 11.94 -7.56 14.45
N PRO A 26 12.82 -6.56 14.58
CA PRO A 26 12.70 -5.32 13.83
C PRO A 26 12.92 -5.58 12.34
N ILE A 27 12.02 -5.04 11.52
CA ILE A 27 12.17 -5.05 10.06
C ILE A 27 13.07 -3.88 9.66
N PRO A 28 14.13 -4.09 8.86
CA PRO A 28 14.96 -3.00 8.39
C PRO A 28 14.16 -1.97 7.59
N LEU A 29 14.51 -0.69 7.72
CA LEU A 29 13.81 0.42 7.09
C LEU A 29 13.67 0.27 5.56
N LEU A 30 14.63 -0.40 4.91
CA LEU A 30 14.63 -0.66 3.46
C LEU A 30 13.40 -1.48 3.00
N TYR A 31 12.85 -2.32 3.89
CA TYR A 31 11.72 -3.21 3.58
C TYR A 31 10.37 -2.65 4.07
N ASN A 32 10.38 -1.52 4.77
CA ASN A 32 9.16 -0.86 5.23
C ASN A 32 9.46 0.63 5.49
N LEU A 33 9.77 1.37 4.43
CA LEU A 33 10.06 2.80 4.57
C LEU A 33 8.78 3.56 4.88
N VAL A 34 8.59 3.90 6.14
CA VAL A 34 7.57 4.85 6.58
C VAL A 34 7.95 6.24 6.08
N LEU A 35 7.11 6.87 5.26
CA LEU A 35 7.43 8.17 4.62
C LEU A 35 7.93 9.25 5.58
N ALA A 36 7.39 9.29 6.81
CA ALA A 36 7.81 10.27 7.81
C ALA A 36 9.31 10.23 8.13
N MET A 37 9.98 9.11 7.86
CA MET A 37 11.43 8.98 8.04
C MET A 37 12.21 9.92 7.11
N LEU A 38 11.66 10.30 5.95
CA LEU A 38 12.32 11.19 4.99
C LEU A 38 12.60 12.60 5.53
N TRP A 39 11.80 13.06 6.50
CA TRP A 39 11.96 14.39 7.10
C TRP A 39 12.21 14.36 8.60
N ARG A 40 11.90 13.26 9.30
CA ARG A 40 12.25 13.11 10.72
C ARG A 40 13.68 12.63 10.95
N HIS A 41 14.16 11.71 10.09
CA HIS A 41 15.47 11.09 10.20
C HIS A 41 16.09 10.87 8.79
N PRO A 42 16.26 11.95 8.00
CA PRO A 42 16.79 11.83 6.63
C PRO A 42 18.16 11.15 6.57
N GLU A 43 18.97 11.25 7.63
CA GLU A 43 20.28 10.61 7.77
C GLU A 43 20.21 9.07 7.72
N ASN A 44 19.07 8.49 8.07
CA ASN A 44 18.85 7.05 8.11
C ASN A 44 18.21 6.49 6.83
N VAL A 45 17.94 7.35 5.83
CA VAL A 45 17.23 6.96 4.61
C VAL A 45 18.14 7.01 3.40
N GLU A 46 18.50 5.83 2.91
CA GLU A 46 19.12 5.66 1.59
C GLU A 46 18.05 5.25 0.56
N LEU A 47 17.39 6.23 -0.06
CA LEU A 47 16.24 6.02 -0.96
C LEU A 47 16.50 5.02 -2.11
N GLU A 48 17.72 4.97 -2.62
CA GLU A 48 18.11 4.06 -3.72
C GLU A 48 18.09 2.58 -3.31
N LYS A 49 18.30 2.28 -2.02
CA LYS A 49 18.31 0.92 -1.50
C LYS A 49 16.93 0.45 -1.02
N VAL A 50 15.95 1.36 -0.95
CA VAL A 50 14.61 1.07 -0.44
C VAL A 50 13.87 0.19 -1.44
N LYS A 51 13.29 -0.89 -0.91
CA LYS A 51 12.52 -1.88 -1.68
C LYS A 51 11.02 -1.68 -1.55
N VAL A 52 10.56 -1.20 -0.39
CA VAL A 52 9.14 -1.02 -0.09
C VAL A 52 8.91 0.32 0.59
N VAL A 53 7.92 1.07 0.08
CA VAL A 53 7.51 2.37 0.61
C VAL A 53 6.11 2.24 1.21
N HIS A 54 5.96 2.72 2.45
CA HIS A 54 4.70 2.75 3.16
C HIS A 54 4.13 4.18 3.20
N TYR A 55 3.09 4.40 2.39
CA TYR A 55 2.34 5.66 2.31
C TYR A 55 1.36 5.80 3.49
N CYS A 56 1.85 6.01 4.70
CA CYS A 56 1.02 6.10 5.92
C CYS A 56 0.68 7.54 6.36
N ALA A 57 1.38 8.56 5.83
CA ALA A 57 1.15 9.95 6.22
C ALA A 57 -0.12 10.52 5.56
N ALA A 58 -0.76 11.50 6.20
CA ALA A 58 -1.86 12.24 5.59
C ALA A 58 -1.41 12.88 4.27
N GLY A 59 -2.26 12.81 3.23
CA GLY A 59 -1.93 13.29 1.88
C GLY A 59 -0.97 12.40 1.08
N SER A 60 -0.36 11.39 1.70
CA SER A 60 0.68 10.59 1.03
C SER A 60 0.15 9.51 0.10
N LYS A 61 -1.12 9.12 0.21
CA LYS A 61 -1.71 8.08 -0.63
C LYS A 61 -1.59 8.52 -2.10
N PRO A 62 -0.86 7.79 -2.97
CA PRO A 62 -0.55 8.27 -4.33
C PRO A 62 -1.77 8.61 -5.17
N TRP A 63 -2.86 7.83 -5.04
CA TRP A 63 -4.13 8.05 -5.74
C TRP A 63 -4.96 9.23 -5.22
N ARG A 64 -4.59 9.82 -4.08
CA ARG A 64 -5.19 11.03 -3.50
C ARG A 64 -4.17 12.15 -3.30
N TYR A 65 -2.99 12.04 -3.90
CA TYR A 65 -1.91 12.99 -3.68
C TYR A 65 -2.25 14.36 -4.26
N THR A 66 -2.27 15.38 -3.40
CA THR A 66 -2.53 16.77 -3.81
C THR A 66 -1.29 17.66 -3.70
N GLY A 67 -0.29 17.23 -2.91
CA GLY A 67 0.94 17.99 -2.65
C GLY A 67 0.75 19.17 -1.70
N LYS A 68 -0.45 19.36 -1.12
CA LYS A 68 -0.77 20.49 -0.23
C LYS A 68 -0.56 20.19 1.24
N GLU A 69 -0.57 18.91 1.61
CA GLU A 69 -0.41 18.47 2.98
C GLU A 69 1.05 18.62 3.45
N ALA A 70 1.26 18.63 4.77
CA ALA A 70 2.57 18.93 5.34
C ALA A 70 3.65 17.96 4.83
N ASN A 71 4.77 18.52 4.36
CA ASN A 71 5.92 17.83 3.77
C ASN A 71 5.64 17.11 2.44
N MET A 72 4.41 17.17 1.89
CA MET A 72 4.07 16.52 0.62
C MET A 72 4.65 17.25 -0.59
N ASP A 73 5.09 18.49 -0.44
CA ASP A 73 5.69 19.34 -1.46
C ASP A 73 7.14 18.96 -1.82
N ARG A 74 7.76 18.04 -1.07
CA ARG A 74 9.15 17.61 -1.26
C ARG A 74 9.35 16.82 -2.56
N GLU A 75 10.53 16.96 -3.14
CA GLU A 75 10.88 16.31 -4.42
C GLU A 75 11.03 14.79 -4.32
N ASP A 76 11.54 14.29 -3.19
CA ASP A 76 11.61 12.85 -2.91
C ASP A 76 10.21 12.21 -2.90
N ILE A 77 9.23 12.86 -2.28
CA ILE A 77 7.84 12.39 -2.25
C ILE A 77 7.21 12.44 -3.65
N LYS A 78 7.37 13.55 -4.38
CA LYS A 78 6.88 13.66 -5.78
C LYS A 78 7.45 12.55 -6.66
N MET A 79 8.73 12.24 -6.51
CA MET A 79 9.38 11.14 -7.22
C MET A 79 8.74 9.78 -6.88
N LEU A 80 8.49 9.50 -5.60
CA LEU A 80 7.87 8.25 -5.16
C LEU A 80 6.42 8.12 -5.64
N VAL A 81 5.65 9.21 -5.60
CA VAL A 81 4.28 9.25 -6.14
C VAL A 81 4.28 9.03 -7.64
N LYS A 82 5.22 9.66 -8.37
CA LYS A 82 5.37 9.43 -9.81
C LYS A 82 5.68 7.97 -10.13
N LYS A 83 6.64 7.34 -9.45
CA LYS A 83 6.95 5.91 -9.63
C LYS A 83 5.73 5.02 -9.41
N TRP A 84 4.91 5.33 -8.42
CA TRP A 84 3.66 4.61 -8.17
C TRP A 84 2.69 4.73 -9.36
N TRP A 85 2.51 5.95 -9.89
CA TRP A 85 1.67 6.19 -11.06
C TRP A 85 2.23 5.58 -12.34
N ASP A 86 3.55 5.58 -12.52
CA ASP A 86 4.21 4.93 -13.67
C ASP A 86 3.89 3.43 -13.69
N ILE A 87 3.90 2.76 -12.51
CA ILE A 87 3.51 1.35 -12.37
C ILE A 87 2.00 1.18 -12.58
N TYR A 88 1.16 2.03 -11.98
CA TYR A 88 -0.30 1.91 -12.11
C TYR A 88 -0.78 2.07 -13.56
N ASN A 89 -0.16 2.98 -14.31
CA ASN A 89 -0.50 3.24 -15.71
C ASN A 89 0.19 2.29 -16.69
N ASP A 90 1.04 1.38 -16.21
CA ASP A 90 1.68 0.37 -17.05
C ASP A 90 0.67 -0.72 -17.42
N THR A 91 0.05 -0.56 -18.59
CA THR A 91 -0.92 -1.51 -19.15
C THR A 91 -0.34 -2.90 -19.40
N SER A 92 0.99 -3.08 -19.37
CA SER A 92 1.60 -4.41 -19.47
C SER A 92 1.35 -5.25 -18.21
N LEU A 93 1.15 -4.59 -17.06
CA LEU A 93 0.84 -5.19 -15.76
C LEU A 93 -0.66 -5.46 -15.58
N ASP A 94 -1.50 -5.03 -16.52
CA ASP A 94 -2.92 -5.28 -16.48
C ASP A 94 -3.20 -6.78 -16.38
N TYR A 95 -4.10 -7.14 -15.48
CA TYR A 95 -4.53 -8.52 -15.33
C TYR A 95 -5.24 -8.99 -16.60
N LYS A 96 -4.62 -9.96 -17.28
CA LYS A 96 -5.15 -10.58 -18.49
C LYS A 96 -5.73 -11.95 -18.16
N PRO A 97 -7.07 -12.10 -18.10
CA PRO A 97 -7.70 -13.35 -17.68
C PRO A 97 -7.42 -14.53 -18.63
N ASN A 98 -7.06 -14.25 -19.89
CA ASN A 98 -6.84 -15.25 -20.94
C ASN A 98 -5.38 -15.32 -21.43
N SER A 99 -4.43 -14.73 -20.69
CA SER A 99 -3.02 -14.98 -21.01
C SER A 99 -2.73 -16.45 -20.78
N PRO A 100 -2.20 -17.20 -21.77
CA PRO A 100 -1.70 -18.53 -21.52
C PRO A 100 -0.57 -18.35 -20.51
N ALA A 101 -0.81 -18.73 -19.26
CA ALA A 101 0.27 -18.99 -18.34
C ALA A 101 1.21 -19.96 -19.08
N VAL A 102 2.50 -19.65 -19.08
CA VAL A 102 3.51 -20.55 -19.64
C VAL A 102 3.24 -21.96 -19.09
N GLY A 103 2.70 -22.84 -19.94
CA GLY A 103 2.60 -24.27 -19.70
C GLY A 103 1.35 -24.86 -19.05
N LEU A 104 0.21 -24.17 -18.87
CA LEU A 104 -1.03 -24.85 -18.41
C LEU A 104 -2.27 -24.55 -19.27
N GLU A 105 -2.69 -25.58 -19.99
CA GLU A 105 -3.95 -25.70 -20.72
C GLU A 105 -5.16 -25.38 -19.82
N LYS A 106 -5.97 -24.39 -20.26
CA LYS A 106 -7.42 -24.23 -20.03
C LYS A 106 -7.98 -24.41 -18.61
N THR A 107 -7.22 -24.17 -17.56
CA THR A 107 -7.78 -23.96 -16.21
C THR A 107 -7.98 -22.46 -15.99
N PRO A 108 -9.17 -21.98 -15.57
CA PRO A 108 -9.29 -20.64 -15.01
C PRO A 108 -8.18 -20.47 -13.99
N SER A 109 -7.40 -19.39 -14.07
CA SER A 109 -6.38 -19.13 -13.05
C SER A 109 -7.06 -19.21 -11.68
N LEU A 110 -6.40 -19.78 -10.67
CA LEU A 110 -6.95 -19.85 -9.30
C LEU A 110 -7.44 -18.46 -8.83
N LEU A 111 -6.80 -17.40 -9.32
CA LEU A 111 -7.19 -16.00 -9.19
C LEU A 111 -8.54 -15.68 -9.85
N ALA A 112 -8.77 -16.09 -11.09
CA ALA A 112 -10.04 -15.90 -11.79
C ALA A 112 -11.19 -16.64 -11.08
N ALA A 113 -10.96 -17.88 -10.65
CA ALA A 113 -11.95 -18.66 -9.90
C ALA A 113 -12.26 -18.01 -8.54
N ALA A 114 -11.24 -17.57 -7.79
CA ALA A 114 -11.40 -16.89 -6.51
C ALA A 114 -12.14 -15.54 -6.65
N LEU A 115 -11.86 -14.77 -7.71
CA LEU A 115 -12.57 -13.50 -8.00
C LEU A 115 -14.05 -13.75 -8.37
N GLN A 116 -14.33 -14.84 -9.08
CA GLN A 116 -15.69 -15.21 -9.47
C GLN A 116 -16.51 -15.75 -8.28
N GLU A 117 -15.85 -16.51 -7.39
CA GLU A 117 -16.41 -17.04 -6.15
C GLU A 117 -16.64 -15.95 -5.09
N ALA A 118 -15.78 -14.93 -5.06
CA ALA A 118 -15.96 -13.75 -4.20
C ALA A 118 -17.23 -12.93 -4.51
N GLY A 119 -17.87 -13.15 -5.66
CA GLY A 119 -19.08 -12.45 -6.10
C GLY A 119 -18.89 -10.93 -6.24
N ALA A 120 -19.96 -10.21 -6.59
CA ALA A 120 -19.97 -8.76 -6.50
C ALA A 120 -19.86 -8.37 -5.02
N ILE A 121 -18.62 -8.19 -4.53
CA ILE A 121 -18.35 -7.58 -3.24
C ILE A 121 -19.15 -6.28 -3.23
N LYS A 122 -20.12 -6.17 -2.31
CA LYS A 122 -20.83 -4.92 -2.06
C LYS A 122 -19.79 -3.91 -1.64
N TYR A 123 -19.26 -3.16 -2.60
CA TYR A 123 -18.32 -2.10 -2.33
C TYR A 123 -19.10 -1.06 -1.52
N VAL A 124 -18.70 -0.89 -0.26
CA VAL A 124 -19.12 0.27 0.51
C VAL A 124 -18.16 1.36 0.09
N THR A 125 -18.69 2.42 -0.53
CA THR A 125 -17.90 3.62 -0.80
C THR A 125 -17.30 4.10 0.51
N ALA A 126 -15.97 4.19 0.57
CA ALA A 126 -15.29 4.73 1.74
C ALA A 126 -15.86 6.13 2.05
N PRO A 127 -16.18 6.43 3.32
CA PRO A 127 -16.64 7.75 3.68
C PRO A 127 -15.55 8.78 3.35
N SER A 128 -15.99 9.99 2.99
CA SER A 128 -15.11 11.12 2.74
C SER A 128 -14.34 11.45 4.02
N ALA A 129 -13.05 11.12 4.06
CA ALA A 129 -12.17 11.55 5.14
C ALA A 129 -11.95 13.07 5.03
N ALA A 130 -12.48 13.81 6.01
CA ALA A 130 -12.25 15.23 6.24
C ALA A 130 -10.84 15.48 6.80
#